data_AF-A0A6B1GZH0-F1
#
_entry.id   AF-A0A6B1GZH0-F1
#
_cell.length_a   1.000
_cell.length_b   1.000
_cell.length_c   1.000
_cell.angle_alpha   90.00
_cell.angle_beta   90.00
_cell.angle_gamma   90.00
#
_symmetry.space_group_name_H-M   'P 1'
#
loop_
_entity.id
_entity.type
_entity.pdbx_description
1 polymer ?
#
loop_
_entity_poly.entity_id
_entity_poly.type
_entity_poly.pdbx_seq_one_letter_code
_entity_poly.pdbx_strand_id
1 'polypeptide(L)'
;MPQFSLSALSAGTLLEAAGMLLLFVGFLFVGSMVLPGRRVAGPELEGKARIYKLNGLALFLVTVTLGVVAQGFGWFSFSVLHTHFAGLFVVANVFALAASVWLYLRGTRGRSASAGDGASFLMGSELNPTCCGVDLKMFSYRPSLIGLAVFNLSFAAVQFETYGRLTLAMTVYQAITFVYVFNYFQFEHGMVHTWDIIAERFGLGLVWGDYVLVPFFYCLSGWWLVDAPDSLPPVAAAGIVLLAAFGFWLFRGANEQKHRFKQDPNVRIWGRQAETLDGRLLVSGFWGIGRHLNYTGE
;
A
#
# COMPACT_ATOMS: atom_id res chain seq x y z
N MET A 1 14.91 -24.38 -3.41
CA MET A 1 15.08 -22.93 -3.13
C MET A 1 14.97 -22.22 -4.45
N PRO A 2 14.18 -21.14 -4.55
CA PRO A 2 14.14 -20.33 -5.77
C PRO A 2 15.58 -19.92 -6.05
N GLN A 3 16.13 -20.36 -7.18
CA GLN A 3 17.51 -20.04 -7.52
C GLN A 3 17.57 -18.56 -7.91
N PHE A 4 17.94 -17.73 -6.93
CA PHE A 4 18.26 -16.32 -7.12
C PHE A 4 19.57 -16.26 -7.93
N SER A 5 19.49 -16.39 -9.25
CA SER A 5 20.70 -16.28 -10.06
C SER A 5 21.06 -14.82 -10.21
N LEU A 6 22.09 -14.35 -9.51
CA LEU A 6 22.67 -13.02 -9.70
C LEU A 6 23.17 -12.82 -11.15
N SER A 7 23.34 -13.89 -11.92
CA SER A 7 23.59 -13.83 -13.36
C SER A 7 22.43 -13.24 -14.17
N ALA A 8 21.24 -13.11 -13.58
CA ALA A 8 20.07 -12.49 -14.19
C ALA A 8 20.12 -10.95 -14.17
N LEU A 9 21.06 -10.33 -13.44
CA LEU A 9 21.24 -8.88 -13.40
C LEU A 9 22.23 -8.44 -14.47
N SER A 10 21.73 -8.27 -15.70
CA SER A 10 22.46 -7.62 -16.79
C SER A 10 21.98 -6.18 -16.99
N ALA A 11 22.80 -5.35 -17.67
CA ALA A 11 22.41 -3.98 -18.03
C ALA A 11 21.08 -3.94 -18.81
N GLY A 12 20.84 -4.92 -19.69
CA GLY A 12 19.58 -5.05 -20.44
C GLY A 12 18.38 -5.30 -19.52
N THR A 13 18.49 -6.29 -18.63
CA THR A 13 17.39 -6.63 -17.70
C THR A 13 17.09 -5.51 -16.69
N LEU A 14 18.10 -4.73 -16.31
CA LEU A 14 17.92 -3.55 -15.47
C LEU A 14 17.24 -2.40 -16.22
N LEU A 15 17.57 -2.22 -17.51
CA LEU A 15 16.91 -1.22 -18.36
C LEU A 15 15.44 -1.57 -18.59
N GLU A 16 15.12 -2.84 -18.82
CA GLU A 16 13.74 -3.33 -18.93
C GLU A 16 12.98 -3.13 -17.63
N ALA A 17 13.57 -3.50 -16.49
CA ALA A 17 12.97 -3.27 -15.16
C ALA A 17 12.77 -1.78 -14.87
N ALA A 18 13.70 -0.91 -15.28
CA ALA A 18 13.55 0.54 -15.20
C ALA A 18 12.38 1.04 -16.06
N GLY A 19 12.27 0.56 -17.30
CA GLY A 19 11.14 0.84 -18.17
C GLY A 19 9.81 0.42 -17.54
N MET A 20 9.73 -0.79 -16.98
CA MET A 20 8.54 -1.31 -16.30
C MET A 20 8.14 -0.46 -15.10
N LEU A 21 9.09 -0.15 -14.20
CA LEU A 21 8.81 0.65 -13.01
C LEU A 21 8.35 2.06 -13.39
N LEU A 22 9.05 2.72 -14.31
CA LEU A 22 8.71 4.08 -14.74
C LEU A 22 7.37 4.14 -15.47
N LEU A 23 7.08 3.15 -16.33
CA LEU A 23 5.78 3.02 -16.99
C LEU A 23 4.67 2.83 -15.96
N PHE A 24 4.88 1.96 -14.97
CA PHE A 24 3.91 1.69 -13.91
C PHE A 24 3.65 2.93 -13.05
N VAL A 25 4.69 3.55 -12.50
CA VAL A 25 4.55 4.76 -11.67
C VAL A 25 3.96 5.91 -12.50
N GLY A 26 4.41 6.09 -13.75
CA GLY A 26 3.89 7.09 -14.67
C GLY A 26 2.41 6.89 -15.00
N PHE A 27 2.01 5.65 -15.31
CA PHE A 27 0.61 5.29 -15.55
C PHE A 27 -0.26 5.62 -14.33
N LEU A 28 0.18 5.26 -13.14
CA LEU A 28 -0.55 5.56 -11.91
C LEU A 28 -0.60 7.07 -11.64
N PHE A 29 0.48 7.80 -11.91
CA PHE A 29 0.54 9.26 -11.71
C PHE A 29 -0.42 10.00 -12.65
N VAL A 30 -0.42 9.64 -13.94
CA VAL A 30 -1.37 10.18 -14.92
C VAL A 30 -2.80 9.77 -14.57
N GLY A 31 -3.04 8.51 -14.21
CA GLY A 31 -4.35 8.03 -13.76
C GLY A 31 -4.85 8.79 -12.54
N SER A 32 -3.96 9.15 -11.61
CA SER A 32 -4.28 9.97 -10.43
C SER A 32 -4.78 11.37 -10.83
N MET A 33 -4.23 11.96 -11.89
CA MET A 33 -4.67 13.26 -12.42
C MET A 33 -5.98 13.17 -13.20
N VAL A 34 -6.12 12.16 -14.07
CA VAL A 34 -7.21 12.09 -15.04
C VAL A 34 -8.48 11.46 -14.46
N LEU A 35 -8.38 10.37 -13.71
CA LEU A 35 -9.56 9.64 -13.24
C LEU A 35 -10.40 10.49 -12.27
N PRO A 36 -11.73 10.48 -12.37
CA PRO A 36 -12.57 11.19 -11.41
C PRO A 36 -12.40 10.61 -10.00
N GLY A 37 -12.54 11.46 -8.98
CA GLY A 37 -12.31 11.08 -7.59
C GLY A 37 -13.03 11.99 -6.62
N ARG A 38 -13.38 11.46 -5.46
CA ARG A 38 -13.98 12.23 -4.37
C ARG A 38 -12.94 13.19 -3.81
N ARG A 39 -13.31 14.45 -3.60
CA ARG A 39 -12.45 15.43 -2.94
C ARG A 39 -12.78 15.49 -1.46
N VAL A 40 -11.76 15.37 -0.61
CA VAL A 40 -11.91 15.39 0.85
C VAL A 40 -10.93 16.41 1.41
N ALA A 41 -11.42 17.27 2.31
CA ALA A 41 -10.56 18.17 3.07
C ALA A 41 -9.82 17.38 4.14
N GLY A 42 -8.50 17.48 4.17
CA GLY A 42 -7.69 16.97 5.25
C GLY A 42 -7.72 17.87 6.49
N PRO A 43 -7.05 17.44 7.56
CA PRO A 43 -6.90 18.28 8.74
C PRO A 43 -6.20 19.59 8.37
N GLU A 44 -6.45 20.63 9.16
CA GLU A 44 -5.80 21.92 8.98
C GLU A 44 -4.32 21.80 9.34
N LEU A 45 -3.45 21.98 8.33
CA LEU A 45 -2.00 21.91 8.47
C LEU A 45 -1.44 23.29 8.10
N GLU A 46 -0.59 23.87 8.96
CA GLU A 46 0.04 25.18 8.71
C GLU A 46 -0.97 26.30 8.38
N GLY A 47 -2.17 26.26 8.99
CA GLY A 47 -3.24 27.25 8.82
C GLY A 47 -4.03 27.14 7.51
N LYS A 48 -3.90 26.03 6.76
CA LYS A 48 -4.70 25.76 5.56
C LYS A 48 -5.16 24.31 5.50
N ALA A 49 -6.46 24.09 5.29
CA ALA A 49 -6.99 22.77 4.97
C ALA A 49 -6.66 22.40 3.52
N ARG A 50 -5.91 21.32 3.32
CA ARG A 50 -5.58 20.80 1.99
C ARG A 50 -6.70 19.92 1.47
N ILE A 51 -6.98 19.99 0.17
CA ILE A 51 -7.99 19.16 -0.49
C ILE A 51 -7.29 18.00 -1.20
N TYR A 52 -7.63 16.77 -0.82
CA TYR A 52 -7.10 15.55 -1.40
C TYR A 52 -8.09 14.95 -2.38
N LYS A 53 -7.62 14.54 -3.56
CA LYS A 53 -8.41 13.83 -4.57
C LYS A 53 -8.24 12.32 -4.38
N LEU A 54 -9.29 11.68 -3.91
CA LEU A 54 -9.36 10.25 -3.61
C LEU A 54 -9.97 9.51 -4.81
N ASN A 55 -9.10 8.88 -5.59
CA ASN A 55 -9.43 8.01 -6.72
C ASN A 55 -8.56 6.74 -6.72
N GLY A 56 -7.98 6.38 -5.57
CA GLY A 56 -7.14 5.20 -5.41
C GLY A 56 -7.89 3.91 -5.75
N LEU A 57 -9.14 3.76 -5.29
CA LEU A 57 -9.96 2.59 -5.61
C LEU A 57 -10.23 2.43 -7.11
N ALA A 58 -10.62 3.52 -7.78
CA ALA A 58 -10.84 3.49 -9.22
C ALA A 58 -9.56 3.12 -9.98
N LEU A 59 -8.42 3.71 -9.58
CA LEU A 59 -7.12 3.42 -10.17
C LEU A 59 -6.67 1.98 -9.92
N PHE A 60 -6.90 1.44 -8.72
CA PHE A 60 -6.63 0.05 -8.38
C PHE A 60 -7.45 -0.91 -9.25
N LEU A 61 -8.77 -0.70 -9.33
CA LEU A 61 -9.66 -1.54 -10.13
C LEU A 61 -9.32 -1.48 -11.62
N VAL A 62 -9.01 -0.30 -12.16
CA VAL A 62 -8.58 -0.14 -13.56
C VAL A 62 -7.27 -0.91 -13.79
N THR A 63 -6.26 -0.74 -12.94
CA THR A 63 -4.97 -1.44 -13.07
C THR A 63 -5.14 -2.95 -13.07
N VAL A 64 -5.87 -3.50 -12.08
CA VAL A 64 -6.09 -4.95 -11.96
C VAL A 64 -6.91 -5.47 -13.14
N THR A 65 -7.99 -4.78 -13.53
CA THR A 65 -8.85 -5.22 -14.63
C THR A 65 -8.09 -5.22 -15.95
N LEU A 66 -7.35 -4.16 -16.27
CA LEU A 66 -6.55 -4.09 -17.48
C LEU A 66 -5.50 -5.20 -17.53
N GLY A 67 -4.81 -5.46 -16.41
CA GLY A 67 -3.80 -6.52 -16.33
C GLY A 67 -4.40 -7.92 -16.50
N VAL A 68 -5.50 -8.23 -15.80
CA VAL A 68 -6.18 -9.54 -15.91
C VAL A 68 -6.75 -9.76 -17.32
N VAL A 69 -7.33 -8.73 -17.93
CA VAL A 69 -7.82 -8.79 -19.30
C VAL A 69 -6.66 -9.03 -20.28
N ALA A 70 -5.55 -8.30 -20.14
CA ALA A 70 -4.37 -8.47 -20.98
C ALA A 70 -3.75 -9.87 -20.84
N GLN A 71 -3.73 -10.45 -19.63
CA GLN A 71 -3.36 -11.85 -19.39
C GLN A 71 -4.30 -12.82 -20.11
N GLY A 72 -5.61 -12.63 -19.97
CA GLY A 72 -6.62 -13.51 -20.58
C GLY A 72 -6.55 -13.54 -22.11
N PHE A 73 -6.24 -12.41 -22.75
CA PHE A 73 -6.02 -12.32 -24.20
C PHE A 73 -4.60 -12.69 -24.66
N GLY A 74 -3.68 -12.98 -23.73
CA GLY A 74 -2.29 -13.29 -24.04
C GLY A 74 -1.46 -12.10 -24.55
N TRP A 75 -1.92 -10.87 -24.35
CA TRP A 75 -1.18 -9.65 -24.73
C TRP A 75 -0.03 -9.34 -23.77
N PHE A 76 -0.14 -9.83 -22.54
CA PHE A 76 0.81 -9.60 -21.46
C PHE A 76 0.79 -10.82 -20.53
N SER A 77 1.95 -11.24 -20.01
CA SER A 77 1.99 -12.21 -18.91
C SER A 77 2.51 -11.54 -17.64
N PHE A 78 1.76 -11.66 -16.55
CA PHE A 78 2.19 -11.21 -15.23
C PHE A 78 3.46 -11.93 -14.73
N SER A 79 3.80 -13.10 -15.28
CA SER A 79 5.01 -13.84 -14.93
C SER A 79 6.29 -13.06 -15.21
N VAL A 80 6.24 -12.08 -16.13
CA VAL A 80 7.38 -11.19 -16.41
C VAL A 80 7.86 -10.46 -15.15
N LEU A 81 6.96 -10.11 -14.23
CA LEU A 81 7.32 -9.39 -13.02
C LEU A 81 8.10 -10.27 -12.04
N HIS A 82 7.79 -11.57 -11.99
CA HIS A 82 8.55 -12.53 -11.22
C HIS A 82 9.94 -12.76 -11.84
N THR A 83 10.02 -12.88 -13.17
CA THR A 83 11.30 -13.00 -13.89
C THR A 83 12.23 -11.82 -13.64
N HIS A 84 11.69 -10.59 -13.62
CA HIS A 84 12.45 -9.37 -13.37
C HIS A 84 12.45 -8.94 -11.89
N PHE A 85 12.00 -9.77 -10.94
CA PHE A 85 11.80 -9.37 -9.54
C PHE A 85 13.06 -8.73 -8.92
N ALA A 86 14.22 -9.35 -9.11
CA ALA A 86 15.50 -8.83 -8.61
C ALA A 86 15.89 -7.50 -9.28
N GLY A 87 15.71 -7.40 -10.60
CA GLY A 87 15.98 -6.16 -11.35
C GLY A 87 15.06 -5.03 -10.92
N LEU A 88 13.76 -5.32 -10.75
CA LEU A 88 12.76 -4.38 -10.25
C LEU A 88 13.10 -3.92 -8.83
N PHE A 89 13.58 -4.81 -7.96
CA PHE A 89 14.01 -4.44 -6.61
C PHE A 89 15.20 -3.47 -6.63
N VAL A 90 16.23 -3.76 -7.44
CA VAL A 90 17.40 -2.87 -7.59
C VAL A 90 16.97 -1.50 -8.13
N VAL A 91 16.18 -1.49 -9.21
CA VAL A 91 15.67 -0.27 -9.83
C VAL A 91 14.78 0.53 -8.86
N ALA A 92 13.93 -0.13 -8.08
CA ALA A 92 13.08 0.53 -7.10
C ALA A 92 13.90 1.23 -6.00
N ASN A 93 15.01 0.62 -5.55
CA ASN A 93 15.93 1.26 -4.62
C ASN A 93 16.61 2.48 -5.24
N VAL A 94 17.08 2.38 -6.49
CA VAL A 94 17.67 3.52 -7.23
C VAL A 94 16.63 4.63 -7.41
N PHE A 95 15.39 4.28 -7.75
CA PHE A 95 14.28 5.23 -7.88
C PHE A 95 13.98 5.93 -6.55
N ALA A 96 13.87 5.19 -5.45
CA ALA A 96 13.60 5.75 -4.13
C ALA A 96 14.71 6.72 -3.68
N LEU A 97 15.98 6.36 -3.90
CA LEU A 97 17.11 7.25 -3.64
C LEU A 97 17.07 8.51 -4.51
N ALA A 98 16.85 8.35 -5.83
CA ALA A 98 16.77 9.48 -6.75
C ALA A 98 15.61 10.44 -6.44
N ALA A 99 14.42 9.89 -6.16
CA ALA A 99 13.25 10.65 -5.75
C ALA A 99 13.51 11.42 -4.44
N SER A 100 14.17 10.78 -3.46
CA SER A 100 14.53 11.42 -2.19
C SER A 100 15.57 12.52 -2.36
N VAL A 101 16.56 12.34 -3.24
CA VAL A 101 17.53 13.40 -3.58
C VAL A 101 16.81 14.57 -4.23
N TRP A 102 15.89 14.32 -5.16
CA TRP A 102 15.09 15.37 -5.79
C TRP A 102 14.23 16.13 -4.76
N LEU A 103 13.55 15.43 -3.84
CA LEU A 103 12.77 16.05 -2.75
C LEU A 103 13.66 16.90 -1.83
N TYR A 104 14.84 16.38 -1.46
CA TYR A 104 15.80 17.11 -0.65
C TYR A 104 16.28 18.39 -1.34
N LEU A 105 16.73 18.31 -2.60
CA LEU A 105 17.18 19.46 -3.38
C LEU A 105 16.07 20.49 -3.62
N ARG A 106 14.83 20.04 -3.79
CA ARG A 106 13.66 20.91 -3.92
C ARG A 106 13.40 21.69 -2.62
N GLY A 107 13.37 20.99 -1.49
CA GLY A 107 13.10 21.63 -0.19
C GLY A 107 14.22 22.54 0.30
N THR A 108 15.48 22.27 -0.05
CA THR A 108 16.61 23.18 0.28
C THR A 108 16.62 24.45 -0.55
N ARG A 109 16.08 24.45 -1.77
CA ARG A 109 15.92 25.66 -2.58
C ARG A 109 14.84 26.61 -2.05
N GLY A 110 13.87 26.10 -1.29
CA GLY A 110 12.77 26.88 -0.71
C GLY A 110 13.04 27.48 0.67
N ARG A 111 14.14 27.09 1.34
CA ARG A 111 14.54 27.59 2.66
C ARG A 111 15.92 28.23 2.58
N SER A 112 16.10 29.41 3.20
CA SER A 112 17.43 29.94 3.47
C SER A 112 18.18 28.87 4.27
N ALA A 113 19.23 28.32 3.67
CA ALA A 113 19.75 27.01 4.00
C ALA A 113 20.22 26.90 5.46
N SER A 114 19.55 26.08 6.27
CA SER A 114 20.26 25.28 7.27
C SER A 114 20.84 24.08 6.52
N ALA A 115 21.92 24.35 5.79
CA ALA A 115 22.68 23.36 5.06
C ALA A 115 23.24 22.31 6.03
N GLY A 116 23.13 21.02 5.67
CA GLY A 116 24.09 20.03 6.14
C GLY A 116 23.63 18.97 7.14
N ASP A 117 22.33 18.70 7.29
CA ASP A 117 21.90 17.59 8.13
C ASP A 117 21.39 16.41 7.29
N GLY A 118 22.12 15.29 7.31
CA GLY A 118 21.68 14.02 6.73
C GLY A 118 20.31 13.58 7.26
N ALA A 119 19.91 14.05 8.45
CA ALA A 119 18.57 13.87 8.98
C ALA A 119 17.47 14.45 8.06
N SER A 120 17.72 15.56 7.36
CA SER A 120 16.74 16.17 6.44
C SER A 120 16.55 15.37 5.14
N PHE A 121 17.57 14.63 4.71
CA PHE A 121 17.44 13.70 3.58
C PHE A 121 16.64 12.45 3.99
N LEU A 122 16.89 11.92 5.19
CA LEU A 122 16.20 10.75 5.72
C LEU A 122 14.74 11.04 6.09
N MET A 123 14.51 12.09 6.89
CA MET A 123 13.19 12.45 7.42
C MET A 123 12.39 13.35 6.47
N GLY A 124 13.03 13.99 5.50
CA GLY A 124 12.37 14.86 4.52
C GLY A 124 12.47 16.35 4.85
N SER A 125 12.47 17.17 3.80
CA SER A 125 12.62 18.63 3.87
C SER A 125 11.26 19.36 3.87
N GLU A 126 10.30 18.85 3.10
CA GLU A 126 8.94 19.38 2.95
C GLU A 126 7.92 18.46 3.62
N LEU A 127 6.87 19.03 4.24
CA LEU A 127 5.81 18.23 4.86
C LEU A 127 5.06 17.45 3.80
N ASN A 128 4.36 18.13 2.88
CA ASN A 128 3.53 17.50 1.86
C ASN A 128 3.85 18.11 0.48
N PRO A 129 4.88 17.63 -0.21
CA PRO A 129 5.29 18.16 -1.50
C PRO A 129 4.27 17.80 -2.58
N THR A 130 3.97 18.76 -3.47
CA THR A 130 3.00 18.57 -4.57
C THR A 130 3.68 18.65 -5.91
N CYS A 131 3.24 17.86 -6.88
CA CYS A 131 3.69 17.91 -8.27
C CYS A 131 2.46 17.91 -9.20
N CYS A 132 2.35 18.90 -10.09
CA CYS A 132 1.24 18.99 -11.07
C CYS A 132 -0.17 18.84 -10.43
N GLY A 133 -0.38 19.38 -9.23
CA GLY A 133 -1.65 19.30 -8.50
C GLY A 133 -1.90 17.97 -7.75
N VAL A 134 -0.94 17.04 -7.76
CA VAL A 134 -0.98 15.78 -7.02
C VAL A 134 -0.11 15.89 -5.77
N ASP A 135 -0.65 15.48 -4.62
CA ASP A 135 0.11 15.34 -3.37
C ASP A 135 0.96 14.07 -3.43
N LEU A 136 2.29 14.21 -3.29
CA LEU A 136 3.21 13.11 -3.54
C LEU A 136 3.19 12.05 -2.45
N LYS A 137 2.87 12.40 -1.19
CA LYS A 137 2.71 11.38 -0.14
C LYS A 137 1.48 10.54 -0.40
N MET A 138 0.35 11.22 -0.60
CA MET A 138 -0.91 10.53 -0.87
C MET A 138 -0.83 9.70 -2.16
N PHE A 139 -0.08 10.20 -3.14
CA PHE A 139 0.20 9.44 -4.36
C PHE A 139 1.03 8.20 -4.09
N SER A 140 2.07 8.25 -3.25
CA SER A 140 3.05 7.16 -3.07
C SER A 140 2.47 5.88 -2.47
N TYR A 141 1.38 5.99 -1.70
CA TYR A 141 0.59 4.81 -1.29
C TYR A 141 0.00 4.01 -2.47
N ARG A 142 -0.20 4.64 -3.64
CA ARG A 142 -0.77 3.99 -4.82
C ARG A 142 0.21 3.03 -5.48
N PRO A 143 1.39 3.46 -5.99
CA PRO A 143 2.38 2.52 -6.50
C PRO A 143 2.82 1.51 -5.44
N SER A 144 2.78 1.89 -4.15
CA SER A 144 3.03 0.98 -3.04
C SER A 144 2.07 -0.22 -3.00
N LEU A 145 0.78 0.02 -2.75
CA LEU A 145 -0.19 -1.06 -2.53
C LEU A 145 -0.73 -1.66 -3.83
N ILE A 146 -0.83 -0.87 -4.90
CA ILE A 146 -1.14 -1.43 -6.23
C ILE A 146 0.04 -2.28 -6.70
N GLY A 147 1.28 -1.88 -6.41
CA GLY A 147 2.48 -2.68 -6.70
C GLY A 147 2.44 -4.03 -5.98
N LEU A 148 2.11 -4.03 -4.69
CA LEU A 148 1.88 -5.26 -3.92
C LEU A 148 0.81 -6.16 -4.57
N ALA A 149 -0.33 -5.61 -4.98
CA ALA A 149 -1.38 -6.38 -5.63
C ALA A 149 -0.96 -6.93 -7.01
N VAL A 150 -0.16 -6.17 -7.77
CA VAL A 150 0.34 -6.59 -9.07
C VAL A 150 1.40 -7.71 -8.93
N PHE A 151 2.28 -7.64 -7.93
CA PHE A 151 3.17 -8.76 -7.59
C PHE A 151 2.39 -9.99 -7.10
N ASN A 152 1.34 -9.80 -6.30
CA ASN A 152 0.45 -10.87 -5.88
C ASN A 152 -0.13 -11.61 -7.10
N LEU A 153 -0.65 -10.88 -8.10
CA LEU A 153 -1.13 -11.48 -9.36
C LEU A 153 -0.03 -12.19 -10.16
N SER A 154 1.20 -11.67 -10.14
CA SER A 154 2.36 -12.31 -10.77
C SER A 154 2.62 -13.70 -10.21
N PHE A 155 2.62 -13.86 -8.88
CA PHE A 155 2.87 -15.17 -8.27
C PHE A 155 1.77 -16.19 -8.59
N ALA A 156 0.51 -15.75 -8.67
CA ALA A 156 -0.57 -16.61 -9.14
C ALA A 156 -0.36 -17.04 -10.60
N ALA A 157 -0.01 -16.10 -11.48
CA ALA A 157 0.24 -16.40 -12.89
C ALA A 157 1.39 -17.41 -13.06
N VAL A 158 2.53 -17.20 -12.38
CA VAL A 158 3.68 -18.12 -12.45
C VAL A 158 3.30 -19.51 -11.97
N GLN A 159 2.61 -19.62 -10.83
CA GLN A 159 2.21 -20.93 -10.30
C GLN A 159 1.21 -21.64 -11.22
N PHE A 160 0.27 -20.90 -11.79
CA PHE A 160 -0.70 -21.44 -12.74
C PHE A 160 -0.02 -21.89 -14.05
N GLU A 161 0.89 -21.10 -14.59
CA GLU A 161 1.65 -21.44 -15.80
C GLU A 161 2.58 -22.65 -15.58
N THR A 162 3.15 -22.79 -14.37
CA THR A 162 4.08 -23.90 -14.03
C THR A 162 3.37 -25.21 -13.74
N TYR A 163 2.26 -25.19 -12.99
CA TYR A 163 1.59 -26.41 -12.51
C TYR A 163 0.21 -26.66 -13.11
N GLY A 164 -0.31 -25.74 -13.93
CA GLY A 164 -1.68 -25.80 -14.47
C GLY A 164 -2.79 -25.58 -13.44
N ARG A 165 -2.44 -25.21 -12.20
CA ARG A 165 -3.37 -24.99 -11.09
C ARG A 165 -2.75 -24.09 -10.02
N LEU A 166 -3.60 -23.40 -9.27
CA LEU A 166 -3.19 -22.74 -8.02
C LEU A 166 -3.27 -23.74 -6.86
N THR A 167 -2.30 -23.70 -5.94
CA THR A 167 -2.38 -24.46 -4.69
C THR A 167 -3.39 -23.81 -3.75
N LEU A 168 -3.88 -24.57 -2.75
CA LEU A 168 -4.77 -24.03 -1.73
C LEU A 168 -4.09 -22.89 -0.97
N ALA A 169 -2.80 -23.03 -0.66
CA ALA A 169 -2.01 -22.01 0.02
C ALA A 169 -1.93 -20.71 -0.79
N MET A 170 -1.61 -20.81 -2.08
CA MET A 170 -1.59 -19.65 -2.97
C MET A 170 -2.97 -19.00 -3.05
N THR A 171 -4.03 -19.79 -3.21
CA THR A 171 -5.40 -19.27 -3.30
C THR A 171 -5.81 -18.48 -2.04
N VAL A 172 -5.50 -19.01 -0.86
CA VAL A 172 -5.75 -18.31 0.42
C VAL A 172 -4.93 -17.03 0.52
N TYR A 173 -3.65 -17.07 0.15
CA TYR A 173 -2.77 -15.89 0.13
C TYR A 173 -3.29 -14.79 -0.81
N GLN A 174 -3.71 -15.17 -2.03
CA GLN A 174 -4.28 -14.24 -3.01
C GLN A 174 -5.52 -13.54 -2.46
N ALA A 175 -6.44 -14.31 -1.86
CA ALA A 175 -7.68 -13.78 -1.31
C ALA A 175 -7.44 -12.81 -0.14
N ILE A 176 -6.60 -13.18 0.82
CA ILE A 176 -6.29 -12.34 1.99
C ILE A 176 -5.59 -11.05 1.54
N THR A 177 -4.57 -11.15 0.69
CA THR A 177 -3.83 -9.97 0.18
C THR A 177 -4.74 -9.05 -0.63
N PHE A 178 -5.62 -9.62 -1.46
CA PHE A 178 -6.59 -8.82 -2.21
C PHE A 178 -7.56 -8.08 -1.29
N VAL A 179 -8.13 -8.76 -0.28
CA VAL A 179 -9.03 -8.12 0.71
C VAL A 179 -8.31 -7.01 1.46
N TYR A 180 -7.05 -7.22 1.85
CA TYR A 180 -6.21 -6.22 2.51
C TYR A 180 -6.04 -4.95 1.65
N VAL A 181 -5.57 -5.10 0.39
CA VAL A 181 -5.36 -3.97 -0.52
C VAL A 181 -6.68 -3.29 -0.91
N PHE A 182 -7.73 -4.07 -1.18
CA PHE A 182 -9.06 -3.54 -1.51
C PHE A 182 -9.63 -2.71 -0.36
N ASN A 183 -9.54 -3.22 0.87
CA ASN A 183 -10.01 -2.51 2.06
C ASN A 183 -9.26 -1.18 2.26
N TYR A 184 -7.95 -1.15 2.02
CA TYR A 184 -7.20 0.10 2.04
C TYR A 184 -7.82 1.15 1.11
N PHE A 185 -8.02 0.80 -0.17
CA PHE A 185 -8.53 1.75 -1.16
C PHE A 185 -10.01 2.10 -0.97
N GLN A 186 -10.82 1.18 -0.44
CA GLN A 186 -12.19 1.48 -0.03
C GLN A 186 -12.24 2.56 1.06
N PHE A 187 -11.28 2.55 1.98
CA PHE A 187 -11.20 3.49 3.10
C PHE A 187 -10.04 4.50 2.95
N GLU A 188 -9.67 4.84 1.70
CA GLU A 188 -8.58 5.77 1.36
C GLU A 188 -8.71 7.12 2.10
N HIS A 189 -9.93 7.57 2.40
CA HIS A 189 -10.18 8.81 3.14
C HIS A 189 -9.60 8.81 4.56
N GLY A 190 -9.46 7.65 5.21
CA GLY A 190 -8.86 7.55 6.53
C GLY A 190 -7.37 7.90 6.54
N MET A 191 -6.70 7.72 5.39
CA MET A 191 -5.26 7.94 5.25
C MET A 191 -4.89 9.42 5.32
N VAL A 192 -5.82 10.31 5.01
CA VAL A 192 -5.60 11.76 5.13
C VAL A 192 -5.38 12.19 6.60
N HIS A 193 -5.74 11.35 7.55
CA HIS A 193 -5.59 11.60 8.99
C HIS A 193 -4.47 10.78 9.64
N THR A 194 -3.67 10.03 8.88
CA THR A 194 -2.55 9.27 9.43
C THR A 194 -1.38 10.18 9.78
N TRP A 195 -0.52 9.70 10.68
CA TRP A 195 0.66 10.42 11.14
C TRP A 195 1.59 10.81 9.98
N ASP A 196 1.78 9.90 9.02
CA ASP A 196 2.58 10.09 7.81
C ASP A 196 2.15 11.34 7.02
N ILE A 197 0.84 11.58 6.87
CA ILE A 197 0.31 12.72 6.13
C ILE A 197 0.35 14.01 6.96
N ILE A 198 0.00 13.94 8.25
CA ILE A 198 -0.21 15.14 9.07
C ILE A 198 1.07 15.69 9.70
N ALA A 199 2.05 14.85 10.02
CA ALA A 199 3.17 15.22 10.88
C ALA A 199 4.54 14.88 10.29
N GLU A 200 4.69 13.75 9.62
CA GLU A 200 6.00 13.37 9.07
C GLU A 200 6.34 14.17 7.81
N ARG A 201 7.62 14.41 7.54
CA ARG A 201 8.04 15.06 6.28
C ARG A 201 8.31 13.98 5.23
N PHE A 202 8.21 14.35 3.95
CA PHE A 202 8.42 13.38 2.87
C PHE A 202 9.90 13.28 2.48
N GLY A 203 10.58 12.26 3.02
CA GLY A 203 12.00 11.96 2.77
C GLY A 203 12.24 10.48 2.48
N LEU A 204 13.50 10.06 2.52
CA LEU A 204 13.89 8.68 2.16
C LEU A 204 13.13 7.62 2.95
N GLY A 205 12.86 7.83 4.25
CA GLY A 205 12.13 6.84 5.05
C GLY A 205 10.77 6.47 4.47
N LEU A 206 9.94 7.48 4.17
CA LEU A 206 8.62 7.28 3.57
C LEU A 206 8.72 6.82 2.11
N VAL A 207 9.59 7.43 1.30
CA VAL A 207 9.76 7.05 -0.10
C VAL A 207 10.24 5.59 -0.24
N TRP A 208 11.23 5.18 0.54
CA TRP A 208 11.70 3.80 0.52
C TRP A 208 10.64 2.83 1.05
N GLY A 209 9.92 3.23 2.11
CA GLY A 209 8.76 2.48 2.62
C GLY A 209 7.72 2.21 1.53
N ASP A 210 7.31 3.25 0.82
CA ASP A 210 6.26 3.17 -0.19
C ASP A 210 6.69 2.40 -1.44
N TYR A 211 7.87 2.70 -2.01
CA TYR A 211 8.28 2.17 -3.31
C TYR A 211 9.08 0.86 -3.24
N VAL A 212 9.64 0.52 -2.07
CA VAL A 212 10.50 -0.66 -1.91
C VAL A 212 9.97 -1.60 -0.84
N LEU A 213 9.76 -1.13 0.39
CA LEU A 213 9.38 -2.01 1.50
C LEU A 213 8.06 -2.72 1.22
N VAL A 214 6.99 -1.97 0.99
CA VAL A 214 5.65 -2.56 0.85
C VAL A 214 5.53 -3.46 -0.38
N PRO A 215 5.93 -3.05 -1.61
CA PRO A 215 5.72 -3.91 -2.78
C PRO A 215 6.56 -5.20 -2.75
N PHE A 216 7.77 -5.17 -2.18
CA PHE A 216 8.72 -6.28 -2.28
C PHE A 216 8.82 -7.15 -1.02
N PHE A 217 8.59 -6.58 0.18
CA PHE A 217 8.68 -7.35 1.42
C PHE A 217 7.33 -7.95 1.81
N TYR A 218 6.22 -7.24 1.60
CA TYR A 218 4.90 -7.74 1.98
C TYR A 218 4.43 -8.86 1.04
N CYS A 219 5.10 -9.01 -0.11
CA CYS A 219 4.81 -10.02 -1.10
C CYS A 219 5.66 -11.31 -0.94
N LEU A 220 6.59 -11.37 0.02
CA LEU A 220 7.55 -12.48 0.16
C LEU A 220 6.86 -13.83 0.41
N SER A 221 5.74 -13.85 1.12
CA SER A 221 4.96 -15.09 1.32
C SER A 221 4.45 -15.63 -0.02
N GLY A 222 3.97 -14.76 -0.91
CA GLY A 222 3.55 -15.14 -2.26
C GLY A 222 4.71 -15.63 -3.10
N TRP A 223 5.85 -14.94 -3.03
CA TRP A 223 7.08 -15.35 -3.73
C TRP A 223 7.55 -16.74 -3.32
N TRP A 224 7.55 -17.03 -2.01
CA TRP A 224 7.88 -18.37 -1.51
C TRP A 224 6.87 -19.44 -1.95
N LEU A 225 5.58 -19.09 -1.99
CA LEU A 225 4.53 -20.01 -2.38
C LEU A 225 4.58 -20.42 -3.86
N VAL A 226 5.24 -19.64 -4.73
CA VAL A 226 5.40 -19.99 -6.16
C VAL A 226 5.99 -21.39 -6.32
N ASP A 227 7.09 -21.68 -5.62
CA ASP A 227 7.84 -22.93 -5.69
C ASP A 227 7.46 -23.93 -4.58
N ALA A 228 6.37 -23.68 -3.85
CA ALA A 228 5.88 -24.53 -2.77
C ALA A 228 4.67 -25.35 -3.23
N PRO A 229 4.85 -26.51 -3.89
CA PRO A 229 3.76 -27.35 -4.36
C PRO A 229 3.03 -28.09 -3.23
N ASP A 230 3.53 -27.98 -1.99
CA ASP A 230 3.03 -28.70 -0.83
C ASP A 230 1.54 -28.40 -0.54
N SER A 231 0.81 -29.45 -0.16
CA SER A 231 -0.60 -29.33 0.19
C SER A 231 -0.74 -28.73 1.59
N LEU A 232 -1.13 -27.46 1.68
CA LEU A 232 -1.68 -26.88 2.91
C LEU A 232 -2.92 -27.69 3.31
N PRO A 233 -2.95 -28.34 4.50
CA PRO A 233 -4.12 -29.10 4.93
C PRO A 233 -5.36 -28.19 4.98
N PRO A 234 -6.54 -28.63 4.51
CA PRO A 234 -7.74 -27.79 4.50
C PRO A 234 -8.12 -27.23 5.88
N VAL A 235 -7.87 -27.99 6.95
CA VAL A 235 -8.10 -27.54 8.33
C VAL A 235 -7.18 -26.37 8.71
N ALA A 236 -5.90 -26.42 8.30
CA ALA A 236 -4.96 -25.32 8.52
C ALA A 236 -5.36 -24.09 7.69
N ALA A 237 -5.77 -24.29 6.43
CA ALA A 237 -6.31 -23.22 5.59
C ALA A 237 -7.53 -22.54 6.23
N ALA A 238 -8.49 -23.33 6.75
CA ALA A 238 -9.64 -22.81 7.45
C ALA A 238 -9.23 -22.00 8.70
N GLY A 239 -8.28 -22.51 9.48
CA GLY A 239 -7.72 -21.78 10.63
C GLY A 239 -7.10 -20.43 10.25
N ILE A 240 -6.32 -20.38 9.17
CA ILE A 240 -5.71 -19.14 8.65
C ILE A 240 -6.79 -18.15 8.21
N VAL A 241 -7.81 -18.61 7.47
CA VAL A 241 -8.91 -17.76 7.00
C VAL A 241 -9.72 -17.22 8.19
N LEU A 242 -10.00 -18.04 9.20
CA LEU A 242 -10.70 -17.61 10.41
C LEU A 242 -9.88 -16.59 11.20
N LEU A 243 -8.56 -16.79 11.31
CA LEU A 243 -7.66 -15.84 11.96
C LEU A 243 -7.64 -14.51 11.22
N ALA A 244 -7.51 -14.52 9.89
CA ALA A 244 -7.54 -13.32 9.06
C ALA A 244 -8.90 -12.60 9.16
N ALA A 245 -10.00 -13.32 9.13
CA ALA A 245 -11.34 -12.76 9.27
C ALA A 245 -11.56 -12.15 10.67
N PHE A 246 -11.07 -12.80 11.72
CA PHE A 246 -11.14 -12.29 13.09
C PHE A 246 -10.30 -11.02 13.26
N GLY A 247 -9.07 -11.00 12.76
CA GLY A 247 -8.21 -9.82 12.74
C GLY A 247 -8.87 -8.66 11.99
N PHE A 248 -9.40 -8.94 10.80
CA PHE A 248 -10.14 -7.95 10.01
C PHE A 248 -11.36 -7.39 10.75
N TRP A 249 -12.13 -8.26 11.44
CA TRP A 249 -13.26 -7.85 12.26
C TRP A 249 -12.85 -6.95 13.43
N LEU A 250 -11.74 -7.26 14.12
CA LEU A 250 -11.18 -6.40 15.17
C LEU A 250 -10.73 -5.04 14.60
N PHE A 251 -9.90 -5.07 13.55
CA PHE A 251 -9.34 -3.87 12.91
C PHE A 251 -10.44 -2.93 12.40
N ARG A 252 -11.36 -3.47 11.60
CA ARG A 252 -12.45 -2.68 11.00
C ARG A 252 -13.51 -2.34 12.00
N GLY A 253 -13.91 -3.28 12.85
CA GLY A 253 -14.93 -3.07 13.87
C GLY A 253 -14.54 -1.96 14.85
N ALA A 254 -13.29 -1.96 15.33
CA ALA A 254 -12.80 -0.92 16.23
C ALA A 254 -12.77 0.45 15.55
N ASN A 255 -12.26 0.53 14.31
CA ASN A 255 -12.20 1.79 13.57
C ASN A 255 -13.60 2.33 13.22
N GLU A 256 -14.54 1.47 12.84
CA GLU A 256 -15.91 1.87 12.52
C GLU A 256 -16.66 2.36 13.77
N GLN A 257 -16.49 1.71 14.92
CA GLN A 257 -17.06 2.19 16.19
C GLN A 257 -16.56 3.59 16.53
N LYS A 258 -15.24 3.82 16.40
CA LYS A 258 -14.64 5.15 16.61
C LYS A 258 -15.19 6.18 15.62
N HIS A 259 -15.36 5.80 14.36
CA HIS A 259 -15.90 6.69 13.33
C HIS A 259 -17.34 7.11 13.62
N ARG A 260 -18.21 6.15 13.90
CA ARG A 260 -19.62 6.39 14.25
C ARG A 260 -19.76 7.25 15.51
N PHE A 261 -18.96 6.99 16.53
CA PHE A 261 -18.95 7.80 17.75
C PHE A 261 -18.53 9.26 17.49
N LYS A 262 -17.55 9.49 16.60
CA LYS A 262 -17.15 10.86 16.22
C LYS A 262 -18.24 11.61 15.43
N GLN A 263 -19.10 10.90 14.70
CA GLN A 263 -20.23 11.49 13.98
C GLN A 263 -21.43 11.74 14.89
N ASP A 264 -21.72 10.80 15.78
CA ASP A 264 -22.81 10.87 16.74
C ASP A 264 -22.35 10.32 18.10
N PRO A 265 -22.07 11.21 19.08
CA PRO A 265 -21.69 10.81 20.43
C PRO A 265 -22.75 9.98 21.16
N ASN A 266 -24.03 10.00 20.72
CA ASN A 266 -25.12 9.22 21.32
C ASN A 266 -25.30 7.84 20.69
N VAL A 267 -24.39 7.43 19.81
CA VAL A 267 -24.47 6.15 19.11
C VAL A 267 -24.54 4.97 20.08
N ARG A 268 -25.34 3.96 19.74
CA ARG A 268 -25.34 2.68 20.45
C ARG A 268 -24.25 1.74 19.94
N ILE A 269 -23.48 1.18 20.88
CA ILE A 269 -22.41 0.21 20.64
C ILE A 269 -22.80 -1.10 21.33
N TRP A 270 -22.92 -2.16 20.53
CA TRP A 270 -23.36 -3.50 20.99
C TRP A 270 -24.63 -3.47 21.85
N GLY A 271 -25.62 -2.67 21.41
CA GLY A 271 -26.93 -2.56 22.06
C GLY A 271 -26.99 -1.61 23.25
N ARG A 272 -25.86 -1.07 23.74
CA ARG A 272 -25.80 -0.10 24.84
C ARG A 272 -25.41 1.28 24.35
N GLN A 273 -25.73 2.33 25.10
CA GLN A 273 -25.27 3.68 24.79
C GLN A 273 -23.74 3.77 24.92
N ALA A 274 -23.09 4.54 24.04
CA ALA A 274 -21.64 4.73 24.11
C ALA A 274 -21.23 5.35 25.46
N GLU A 275 -20.35 4.65 26.18
CA GLU A 275 -19.73 5.15 27.41
C GLU A 275 -18.44 5.90 27.07
N THR A 276 -18.22 7.04 27.72
CA THR A 276 -17.08 7.91 27.46
C THR A 276 -16.42 8.42 28.74
N LEU A 277 -15.11 8.60 28.71
CA LEU A 277 -14.38 9.41 29.67
C LEU A 277 -14.35 10.86 29.18
N ASP A 278 -14.70 11.79 30.07
CA ASP A 278 -14.74 13.25 29.83
C ASP A 278 -15.53 13.68 28.59
N GLY A 279 -16.50 12.87 28.15
CA GLY A 279 -17.30 13.13 26.95
C GLY A 279 -16.52 13.01 25.63
N ARG A 280 -15.26 12.55 25.65
CA ARG A 280 -14.35 12.59 24.49
C ARG A 280 -13.75 11.23 24.15
N LEU A 281 -13.39 10.44 25.15
CA LEU A 281 -12.69 9.17 24.96
C LEU A 281 -13.67 8.02 25.06
N LEU A 282 -13.82 7.26 23.98
CA LEU A 282 -14.71 6.10 23.95
C LEU A 282 -14.13 4.97 24.81
N VAL A 283 -14.90 4.49 25.79
CA VAL A 283 -14.52 3.38 26.70
C VAL A 283 -15.50 2.21 26.66
N SER A 284 -16.27 2.10 25.57
CA SER A 284 -17.22 1.02 25.31
C SER A 284 -16.91 0.31 23.98
N GLY A 285 -17.48 -0.89 23.79
CA GLY A 285 -17.19 -1.73 22.63
C GLY A 285 -15.75 -2.22 22.59
N PHE A 286 -15.12 -2.16 21.42
CA PHE A 286 -13.71 -2.55 21.28
C PHE A 286 -12.78 -1.67 22.13
N TRP A 287 -13.05 -0.36 22.21
CA TRP A 287 -12.21 0.60 22.93
C TRP A 287 -12.30 0.47 24.45
N GLY A 288 -13.36 -0.17 24.96
CA GLY A 288 -13.48 -0.56 26.37
C GLY A 288 -12.69 -1.82 26.74
N ILE A 289 -12.44 -2.71 25.76
CA ILE A 289 -11.68 -3.95 25.97
C ILE A 289 -10.18 -3.69 25.89
N GLY A 290 -9.74 -2.88 24.93
CA GLY A 290 -8.33 -2.55 24.76
C GLY A 290 -8.12 -1.21 24.08
N ARG A 291 -7.08 -0.48 24.51
CA ARG A 291 -6.75 0.87 24.01
C ARG A 291 -6.46 0.91 22.51
N HIS A 292 -5.96 -0.19 21.95
CA HIS A 292 -5.56 -0.31 20.55
C HIS A 292 -5.95 -1.66 19.94
N LEU A 293 -7.19 -2.13 20.17
CA LEU A 293 -7.65 -3.40 19.59
C LEU A 293 -7.62 -3.41 18.05
N ASN A 294 -7.71 -2.23 17.43
CA ASN A 294 -7.50 -2.12 16.00
C ASN A 294 -6.09 -2.57 15.59
N TYR A 295 -5.05 -2.25 16.38
CA TYR A 295 -3.67 -2.69 16.11
C TYR A 295 -3.46 -4.18 16.39
N THR A 296 -4.24 -4.78 17.30
CA THR A 296 -4.20 -6.24 17.51
C THR A 296 -4.85 -7.00 16.35
N GLY A 297 -5.82 -6.38 15.68
CA GLY A 297 -6.47 -6.96 14.51
C GLY A 297 -5.66 -6.83 13.22
N GLU A 298 -4.76 -5.85 13.16
CA GLU A 298 -3.78 -5.63 12.08
C GLU A 298 -2.58 -6.57 12.23
#